data_AF-A0A0C3D309-F1
#
_entry.id   AF-A0A0C3D309-F1
#
_cell.length_a   1.000
_cell.length_b   1.000
_cell.length_c   1.000
_cell.angle_alpha   90.00
_cell.angle_beta   90.00
_cell.angle_gamma   90.00
#
_symmetry.space_group_name_H-M   'P 1'
#
loop_
_entity.id
_entity.type
_entity.pdbx_description
1 polymer ?
#
loop_
_entity_poly.entity_id
_entity_poly.type
_entity_poly.pdbx_seq_one_letter_code
_entity_poly.pdbx_strand_id
1 'polypeptide(L)'
;DPHTDTPVEVLHTVLLGFVKYFWRDAVTIRIGKNKIKKELLEVHLSSFDTTGLEIPPLSGHTLVQYAGSLVGHDFRAIAQAAPFVLHGLVPDECYNTWVALSKLIPLIWQSEIDDIDVHLKQLEAAIQDFLAHTAHWTPRWFNKPKFHILLHLVEHIDRFGPAALFATE
;
A
#
# COMPACT_ATOMS: atom_id res chain seq x y z
N ASP A 1 -16.73 21.10 13.16
CA ASP A 1 -15.43 20.88 13.81
C ASP A 1 -14.37 21.12 12.75
N PRO A 2 -13.50 22.14 12.86
CA PRO A 2 -12.52 22.46 11.82
C PRO A 2 -11.57 21.30 11.47
N HIS A 3 -11.42 20.30 12.35
CA HIS A 3 -10.65 19.09 12.05
C HIS A 3 -11.34 18.16 11.03
N THR A 4 -12.67 18.25 10.89
CA THR A 4 -13.45 17.47 9.89
C THR A 4 -13.33 18.01 8.47
N ASP A 5 -12.74 19.21 8.29
CA ASP A 5 -12.57 19.85 6.98
C ASP A 5 -11.17 19.63 6.40
N THR A 6 -10.32 18.83 7.07
CA THR A 6 -9.02 18.38 6.56
C THR A 6 -9.08 16.89 6.25
N PRO A 7 -9.48 16.50 5.02
CA PRO A 7 -9.67 15.10 4.68
C PRO A 7 -8.35 14.31 4.72
N VAL A 8 -8.47 12.98 4.76
CA VAL A 8 -7.30 12.09 4.75
C VAL A 8 -6.53 12.28 3.46
N GLU A 9 -5.29 12.73 3.57
CA GLU A 9 -4.43 12.91 2.41
C GLU A 9 -3.82 11.54 2.03
N VAL A 10 -4.53 10.83 1.13
CA VAL A 10 -4.31 9.40 0.84
C VAL A 10 -2.98 9.12 0.12
N LEU A 11 -2.47 10.09 -0.64
CA LEU A 11 -1.17 9.98 -1.30
C LEU A 11 -0.05 9.84 -0.25
N HIS A 12 0.00 10.74 0.72
CA HIS A 12 1.00 10.67 1.77
C HIS A 12 0.68 9.62 2.82
N THR A 13 -0.58 9.30 3.07
CA THR A 13 -0.95 8.29 4.07
C THR A 13 -0.63 6.88 3.59
N VAL A 14 -0.95 6.55 2.33
CA VAL A 14 -0.83 5.18 1.82
C VAL A 14 0.41 5.00 0.93
N LEU A 15 0.57 5.74 -0.17
CA LEU A 15 1.69 5.52 -1.10
C LEU A 15 3.02 5.96 -0.47
N LEU A 16 3.13 7.23 -0.06
CA LEU A 16 4.34 7.74 0.61
C LEU A 16 4.39 7.40 2.11
N GLY A 17 3.38 6.69 2.60
CA GLY A 17 3.29 6.16 3.96
C GLY A 17 3.47 4.65 3.97
N PHE A 18 2.37 3.92 4.01
CA PHE A 18 2.37 2.46 4.15
C PHE A 18 3.23 1.76 3.08
N VAL A 19 2.96 1.98 1.80
CA VAL A 19 3.67 1.30 0.70
C VAL A 19 5.17 1.59 0.75
N LYS A 20 5.56 2.87 0.88
CA LYS A 20 6.95 3.29 1.01
C LYS A 20 7.68 2.59 2.14
N TYR A 21 7.12 2.64 3.35
CA TYR A 21 7.80 2.10 4.52
C TYR A 21 7.77 0.58 4.57
N PHE A 22 6.68 -0.04 4.13
CA PHE A 22 6.57 -1.49 4.06
C PHE A 22 7.52 -2.06 3.01
N TRP A 23 7.67 -1.39 1.86
CA TRP A 23 8.57 -1.85 0.80
C TRP A 23 10.02 -1.78 1.26
N ARG A 24 10.38 -0.65 1.87
CA ARG A 24 11.69 -0.49 2.48
C ARG A 24 11.95 -1.57 3.54
N ASP A 25 11.00 -1.89 4.41
CA ASP A 25 11.19 -2.95 5.41
C ASP A 25 11.31 -4.33 4.76
N ALA A 26 10.43 -4.67 3.81
CA ALA A 26 10.47 -5.92 3.07
C ALA A 26 11.84 -6.16 2.43
N VAL A 27 12.37 -5.16 1.72
CA VAL A 27 13.66 -5.27 1.02
C VAL A 27 14.85 -5.21 1.97
N THR A 28 14.88 -4.25 2.89
CA THR A 28 16.10 -3.94 3.68
C THR A 28 16.19 -4.70 5.00
N ILE A 29 15.06 -5.12 5.57
CA ILE A 29 14.99 -5.82 6.86
C ILE A 29 14.60 -7.29 6.67
N ARG A 30 13.48 -7.58 6.00
CA ARG A 30 12.94 -8.96 5.89
C ARG A 30 13.75 -9.83 4.93
N ILE A 31 14.07 -9.31 3.75
CA ILE A 31 15.00 -9.95 2.82
C ILE A 31 16.45 -9.67 3.27
N GLY A 32 16.74 -8.43 3.65
CA GLY A 32 17.98 -8.05 4.31
C GLY A 32 19.22 -8.28 3.45
N LYS A 33 20.18 -9.07 3.97
CA LYS A 33 21.43 -9.40 3.28
C LYS A 33 21.36 -10.70 2.47
N ASN A 34 20.20 -11.36 2.40
CA ASN A 34 20.06 -12.60 1.63
C ASN A 34 20.11 -12.29 0.13
N LYS A 35 21.27 -12.54 -0.49
CA LYS A 35 21.54 -12.22 -1.90
C LYS A 35 20.60 -12.97 -2.84
N ILE A 36 20.36 -14.26 -2.58
CA ILE A 36 19.48 -15.09 -3.42
C ILE A 36 18.05 -14.55 -3.42
N LYS A 37 17.51 -14.20 -2.24
CA LYS A 37 16.16 -13.62 -2.15
C LYS A 37 16.06 -12.25 -2.83
N LYS A 38 17.12 -11.44 -2.80
CA LYS A 38 17.17 -10.17 -3.52
C LYS A 38 17.17 -10.36 -5.03
N GLU A 39 18.05 -11.23 -5.53
CA GLU A 39 18.12 -11.57 -6.96
C GLU A 39 16.77 -12.14 -7.44
N LEU A 40 16.13 -13.01 -6.66
CA LEU A 40 14.79 -13.52 -6.97
C LEU A 40 13.74 -12.41 -7.01
N LEU A 41 13.76 -11.47 -6.05
CA LEU A 41 12.83 -10.33 -6.06
C LEU A 41 13.02 -9.45 -7.31
N GLU A 42 14.28 -9.17 -7.68
CA GLU A 42 14.59 -8.41 -8.90
C GLU A 42 14.08 -9.12 -10.16
N VAL A 43 14.26 -10.44 -10.24
CA VAL A 43 13.76 -11.25 -11.37
C VAL A 43 12.23 -11.27 -11.38
N HIS A 44 11.56 -11.48 -10.25
CA HIS A 44 10.11 -11.45 -10.15
C HIS A 44 9.54 -10.11 -10.60
N LEU A 45 10.12 -8.99 -10.15
CA LEU A 45 9.71 -7.65 -10.57
C LEU A 45 9.95 -7.43 -12.07
N SER A 46 11.13 -7.77 -12.58
CA SER A 46 11.48 -7.55 -13.99
C SER A 46 10.68 -8.45 -14.95
N SER A 47 10.15 -9.56 -14.46
CA SER A 47 9.32 -10.50 -15.23
C SER A 47 7.82 -10.28 -15.00
N PHE A 48 7.44 -9.33 -14.14
CA PHE A 48 6.04 -9.06 -13.84
C PHE A 48 5.34 -8.50 -15.07
N ASP A 49 4.28 -9.17 -15.52
CA ASP A 49 3.50 -8.73 -16.66
C ASP A 49 2.68 -7.49 -16.30
N THR A 50 3.00 -6.37 -16.94
CA THR A 50 2.30 -5.09 -16.73
C THR A 50 1.15 -4.87 -17.70
N THR A 51 0.83 -5.87 -18.53
CA THR A 51 -0.32 -5.83 -19.45
C THR A 51 -1.61 -5.55 -18.67
N GLY A 52 -2.32 -4.50 -19.07
CA GLY A 52 -3.57 -4.07 -18.41
C GLY A 52 -3.41 -3.17 -17.18
N LEU A 53 -2.18 -2.87 -16.75
CA LEU A 53 -1.91 -1.95 -15.63
C LEU A 53 -1.54 -0.52 -16.06
N GLU A 54 -1.39 -0.29 -17.36
CA GLU A 54 -1.01 1.00 -17.94
C GLU A 54 0.30 1.59 -17.37
N ILE A 55 1.23 0.73 -16.95
CA ILE A 55 2.57 1.10 -16.47
C ILE A 55 3.66 0.44 -17.33
N PRO A 56 4.83 1.08 -17.48
CA PRO A 56 5.96 0.46 -18.17
C PRO A 56 6.44 -0.80 -17.42
N PRO A 57 7.17 -1.70 -18.10
CA PRO A 57 7.83 -2.82 -17.44
C PRO A 57 8.64 -2.37 -16.22
N LEU A 58 8.57 -3.14 -15.14
CA LEU A 58 9.20 -2.76 -13.89
C LEU A 58 10.72 -2.95 -13.95
N SER A 59 11.48 -1.94 -13.56
CA SER A 59 12.91 -2.11 -13.32
C SER A 59 13.15 -2.76 -11.96
N GLY A 60 13.21 -4.09 -11.92
CA GLY A 60 13.42 -4.83 -10.67
C GLY A 60 14.69 -4.39 -9.93
N HIS A 61 15.80 -4.22 -10.65
CA HIS A 61 17.04 -3.69 -10.08
C HIS A 61 16.82 -2.32 -9.42
N THR A 62 16.13 -1.39 -10.07
CA THR A 62 15.87 -0.06 -9.49
C THR A 62 15.02 -0.15 -8.22
N LEU A 63 13.91 -0.90 -8.28
CA LEU A 63 12.94 -1.00 -7.19
C LEU A 63 13.51 -1.71 -5.94
N VAL A 64 14.50 -2.59 -6.12
CA VAL A 64 15.18 -3.28 -5.02
C VAL A 64 16.39 -2.50 -4.52
N GLN A 65 17.29 -2.07 -5.41
CA GLN A 65 18.53 -1.39 -5.04
C GLN A 65 18.29 -0.02 -4.41
N TYR A 66 17.28 0.71 -4.91
CA TYR A 66 16.97 2.07 -4.47
C TYR A 66 15.70 2.15 -3.61
N ALA A 67 15.30 1.06 -2.94
CA ALA A 67 14.10 0.98 -2.10
C ALA A 67 13.98 2.10 -1.03
N GLY A 68 15.07 2.79 -0.69
CA GLY A 68 15.09 3.93 0.23
C GLY A 68 14.80 5.31 -0.39
N SER A 69 14.90 5.45 -1.72
CA SER A 69 14.84 6.73 -2.44
C SER A 69 13.83 6.74 -3.59
N LEU A 70 12.91 5.78 -3.62
CA LEU A 70 11.81 5.72 -4.57
C LEU A 70 10.80 6.87 -4.39
N VAL A 71 10.04 7.16 -5.43
CA VAL A 71 9.06 8.24 -5.49
C VAL A 71 7.63 7.70 -5.74
N GLY A 72 6.64 8.60 -5.80
CA GLY A 72 5.21 8.22 -5.86
C GLY A 72 4.85 7.21 -6.96
N HIS A 73 5.36 7.40 -8.18
CA HIS A 73 5.07 6.50 -9.30
C HIS A 73 5.63 5.08 -9.09
N ASP A 74 6.81 4.95 -8.48
CA ASP A 74 7.38 3.65 -8.11
C ASP A 74 6.47 2.92 -7.10
N PHE A 75 5.97 3.65 -6.09
CA PHE A 75 5.10 3.06 -5.07
C PHE A 75 3.75 2.64 -5.64
N ARG A 76 3.20 3.36 -6.63
CA ARG A 76 2.00 2.93 -7.35
C ARG A 76 2.23 1.60 -8.08
N ALA A 77 3.40 1.42 -8.70
CA ALA A 77 3.74 0.16 -9.36
C ALA A 77 3.94 -0.98 -8.33
N ILE A 78 4.67 -0.71 -7.25
CA ILE A 78 4.89 -1.66 -6.15
C ILE A 78 3.57 -2.12 -5.53
N ALA A 79 2.64 -1.20 -5.25
CA ALA A 79 1.35 -1.53 -4.65
C ALA A 79 0.56 -2.59 -5.45
N GLN A 80 0.70 -2.56 -6.78
CA GLN A 80 0.04 -3.49 -7.70
C GLN A 80 0.77 -4.82 -7.84
N ALA A 81 2.11 -4.81 -7.75
CA ALA A 81 2.93 -6.01 -7.94
C ALA A 81 3.25 -6.79 -6.65
N ALA A 82 3.24 -6.12 -5.48
CA ALA A 82 3.81 -6.64 -4.23
C ALA A 82 3.33 -8.05 -3.82
N PRO A 83 2.03 -8.38 -3.84
CA PRO A 83 1.57 -9.73 -3.47
C PRO A 83 2.10 -10.84 -4.36
N PHE A 84 2.42 -10.54 -5.63
CA PHE A 84 2.90 -11.52 -6.59
C PHE A 84 4.41 -11.72 -6.47
N VAL A 85 5.15 -10.65 -6.22
CA VAL A 85 6.62 -10.69 -6.21
C VAL A 85 7.20 -11.06 -4.84
N LEU A 86 6.47 -10.81 -3.74
CA LEU A 86 6.95 -11.07 -2.37
C LEU A 86 6.60 -12.47 -1.83
N HIS A 87 5.73 -13.21 -2.50
CA HIS A 87 5.27 -14.53 -2.03
C HIS A 87 6.47 -15.48 -1.82
N GLY A 88 6.58 -16.04 -0.61
CA GLY A 88 7.70 -16.92 -0.21
C GLY A 88 9.05 -16.23 0.05
N LEU A 89 9.17 -14.92 -0.18
CA LEU A 89 10.42 -14.16 0.03
C LEU A 89 10.48 -13.49 1.41
N VAL A 90 9.34 -13.11 1.97
CA VAL A 90 9.22 -12.47 3.30
C VAL A 90 8.46 -13.39 4.28
N PRO A 91 8.55 -13.16 5.61
CA PRO A 91 7.72 -13.88 6.58
C PRO A 91 6.22 -13.72 6.31
N ASP A 92 5.43 -14.73 6.68
CA ASP A 92 3.99 -14.81 6.35
C ASP A 92 3.21 -13.61 6.90
N GLU A 93 3.54 -13.12 8.09
CA GLU A 93 2.89 -11.96 8.69
C GLU A 93 3.13 -10.66 7.88
N CYS A 94 4.32 -10.50 7.31
CA CYS A 94 4.65 -9.41 6.39
C CYS A 94 3.88 -9.58 5.07
N TYR A 95 3.89 -10.79 4.53
CA TYR A 95 3.21 -11.11 3.27
C TYR A 95 1.70 -10.88 3.35
N ASN A 96 1.05 -11.38 4.40
CA ASN A 96 -0.38 -11.22 4.63
C ASN A 96 -0.77 -9.74 4.80
N THR A 97 0.10 -8.94 5.41
CA THR A 97 -0.09 -7.48 5.50
C THR A 97 -0.07 -6.83 4.11
N TRP A 98 0.86 -7.23 3.24
CA TRP A 98 0.89 -6.75 1.85
C TRP A 98 -0.35 -7.15 1.06
N VAL A 99 -0.82 -8.39 1.22
CA VAL A 99 -2.07 -8.85 0.60
C VAL A 99 -3.26 -8.00 1.06
N ALA A 100 -3.37 -7.74 2.36
CA ALA A 100 -4.43 -6.89 2.90
C ALA A 100 -4.34 -5.44 2.37
N LEU A 101 -3.13 -4.87 2.34
CA LEU A 101 -2.89 -3.54 1.78
C LEU A 101 -3.27 -3.46 0.28
N SER A 102 -2.89 -4.46 -0.51
CA SER A 102 -3.21 -4.51 -1.94
C SER A 102 -4.70 -4.74 -2.22
N LYS A 103 -5.47 -5.31 -1.29
CA LYS A 103 -6.94 -5.34 -1.37
C LYS A 103 -7.58 -4.00 -1.00
N LEU A 104 -7.00 -3.30 -0.04
CA LEU A 104 -7.47 -2.00 0.42
C LEU A 104 -7.26 -0.89 -0.63
N ILE A 105 -6.11 -0.88 -1.30
CA ILE A 105 -5.75 0.18 -2.27
C ILE A 105 -6.81 0.36 -3.37
N PRO A 106 -7.29 -0.68 -4.09
CA PRO A 106 -8.34 -0.49 -5.08
C PRO A 106 -9.59 0.22 -4.54
N LEU A 107 -10.01 -0.06 -3.30
CA LEU A 107 -11.16 0.61 -2.68
C LEU A 107 -10.91 2.09 -2.41
N ILE A 108 -9.68 2.46 -2.04
CA ILE A 108 -9.35 3.87 -1.77
C ILE A 108 -9.24 4.68 -3.08
N TRP A 109 -8.73 4.08 -4.17
CA TRP A 109 -8.44 4.79 -5.43
C TRP A 109 -9.51 4.64 -6.52
N GLN A 110 -10.72 4.15 -6.20
CA GLN A 110 -11.82 4.12 -7.17
C GLN A 110 -12.17 5.55 -7.61
N SER A 111 -12.35 5.77 -8.91
CA SER A 111 -12.77 7.08 -9.44
C SER A 111 -14.26 7.35 -9.24
N GLU A 112 -15.05 6.30 -9.15
CA GLU A 112 -16.51 6.34 -9.05
C GLU A 112 -16.97 5.31 -8.01
N ILE A 113 -18.02 5.65 -7.26
CA ILE A 113 -18.63 4.79 -6.25
C ILE A 113 -20.11 4.64 -6.62
N ASP A 114 -20.49 3.44 -7.07
CA ASP A 114 -21.87 3.16 -7.52
C ASP A 114 -22.86 3.12 -6.36
N ASP A 115 -22.48 2.49 -5.25
CA ASP A 115 -23.26 2.36 -4.03
C ASP A 115 -22.39 2.71 -2.83
N ILE A 116 -22.65 3.88 -2.25
CA ILE A 116 -21.85 4.43 -1.14
C ILE A 116 -21.95 3.55 0.11
N ASP A 117 -23.13 3.02 0.43
CA ASP A 117 -23.33 2.20 1.64
C ASP A 117 -22.57 0.87 1.55
N VAL A 118 -22.57 0.26 0.37
CA VAL A 118 -21.80 -0.97 0.10
C VAL A 118 -20.30 -0.68 0.13
N HIS A 119 -19.87 0.40 -0.53
CA HIS A 119 -18.48 0.80 -0.59
C HIS A 119 -17.91 1.09 0.80
N LEU A 120 -18.60 1.88 1.63
CA LEU A 120 -18.14 2.23 2.97
C LEU A 120 -17.99 0.98 3.87
N LYS A 121 -18.91 0.02 3.79
CA LYS A 121 -18.80 -1.25 4.54
C LYS A 121 -17.61 -2.09 4.08
N GLN A 122 -17.37 -2.17 2.77
CA GLN A 122 -16.23 -2.90 2.21
C GLN A 122 -14.91 -2.23 2.60
N LEU A 123 -14.86 -0.90 2.52
CA LEU A 123 -13.70 -0.11 2.89
C LEU A 123 -13.38 -0.25 4.39
N GLU A 124 -14.39 -0.11 5.26
CA GLU A 124 -14.22 -0.29 6.70
C GLU A 124 -13.68 -1.69 7.02
N ALA A 125 -14.27 -2.74 6.44
CA ALA A 125 -13.81 -4.11 6.63
C ALA A 125 -12.36 -4.31 6.14
N ALA A 126 -12.01 -3.75 4.98
CA ALA A 126 -10.65 -3.84 4.44
C ALA A 126 -9.63 -3.06 5.29
N ILE A 127 -10.01 -1.91 5.86
CA ILE A 127 -9.18 -1.16 6.81
C ILE A 127 -8.95 -2.00 8.07
N GLN A 128 -10.00 -2.57 8.66
CA GLN A 128 -9.86 -3.41 9.87
C GLN A 128 -8.97 -4.63 9.62
N ASP A 129 -9.13 -5.31 8.48
CA ASP A 129 -8.30 -6.45 8.08
C ASP A 129 -6.82 -6.04 7.91
N PHE A 130 -6.58 -4.92 7.22
CA PHE A 130 -5.24 -4.35 7.05
C PHE A 130 -4.58 -4.00 8.40
N LEU A 131 -5.31 -3.35 9.30
CA LEU A 131 -4.79 -2.98 10.62
C LEU A 131 -4.52 -4.22 11.48
N ALA A 132 -5.38 -5.23 11.44
CA ALA A 132 -5.19 -6.49 12.17
C ALA A 132 -3.93 -7.22 11.68
N HIS A 133 -3.75 -7.36 10.36
CA HIS A 133 -2.54 -7.97 9.80
C HIS A 133 -1.28 -7.15 10.11
N THR A 134 -1.36 -5.82 10.04
CA THR A 134 -0.23 -4.95 10.41
C THR A 134 0.16 -5.12 11.88
N ALA A 135 -0.83 -5.22 12.78
CA ALA A 135 -0.59 -5.44 14.20
C ALA A 135 0.03 -6.82 14.47
N HIS A 136 -0.44 -7.85 13.75
CA HIS A 136 0.13 -9.19 13.81
C HIS A 136 1.58 -9.22 13.31
N TRP A 137 1.89 -8.47 12.25
CA TRP A 137 3.26 -8.33 11.76
C TRP A 137 4.17 -7.66 12.78
N THR A 138 3.81 -6.47 13.24
CA THR A 138 4.41 -5.86 14.43
C THR A 138 3.60 -4.63 14.87
N PRO A 139 3.25 -4.51 16.16
CA PRO A 139 2.57 -3.32 16.68
C PRO A 139 3.38 -2.03 16.56
N ARG A 140 4.71 -2.12 16.31
CA ARG A 140 5.59 -0.95 16.18
C ARG A 140 5.22 -0.04 15.01
N TRP A 141 4.50 -0.56 14.01
CA TRP A 141 4.01 0.24 12.88
C TRP A 141 3.08 1.38 13.35
N PHE A 142 2.29 1.14 14.40
CA PHE A 142 1.33 2.10 14.95
C PHE A 142 1.94 3.28 15.70
N ASN A 143 3.27 3.31 15.87
CA ASN A 143 3.97 4.51 16.36
C ASN A 143 3.88 5.68 15.35
N LYS A 144 3.43 5.44 14.11
CA LYS A 144 3.14 6.48 13.12
C LYS A 144 1.66 6.89 13.20
N PRO A 145 1.34 8.20 13.20
CA PRO A 145 -0.05 8.67 13.26
C PRO A 145 -0.89 8.27 12.04
N LYS A 146 -0.25 7.96 10.90
CA LYS A 146 -0.92 7.58 9.63
C LYS A 146 -1.93 6.44 9.79
N PHE A 147 -1.67 5.48 10.68
CA PHE A 147 -2.59 4.36 10.94
C PHE A 147 -3.87 4.81 11.65
N HIS A 148 -3.77 5.77 12.57
CA HIS A 148 -4.95 6.38 13.18
C HIS A 148 -5.69 7.27 12.17
N ILE A 149 -4.97 8.03 11.36
CA ILE A 149 -5.55 8.90 10.33
C ILE A 149 -6.39 8.09 9.34
N LEU A 150 -5.92 6.91 8.93
CA LEU A 150 -6.63 6.03 7.99
C LEU A 150 -8.07 5.69 8.44
N LEU A 151 -8.34 5.61 9.74
CA LEU A 151 -9.68 5.29 10.26
C LEU A 151 -10.73 6.36 9.90
N HIS A 152 -10.30 7.60 9.69
CA HIS A 152 -11.18 8.71 9.29
C HIS A 152 -11.52 8.68 7.79
N LEU A 153 -10.89 7.81 7.01
CA LEU A 153 -11.11 7.76 5.56
C LEU A 153 -12.55 7.37 5.19
N VAL A 154 -13.18 6.51 5.99
CA VAL A 154 -14.59 6.10 5.78
C VAL A 154 -15.51 7.32 5.88
N GLU A 155 -15.40 8.10 6.96
CA GLU A 155 -16.18 9.34 7.15
C GLU A 155 -15.89 10.36 6.05
N HIS A 156 -14.63 10.51 5.64
CA HIS A 156 -14.27 11.45 4.58
C HIS A 156 -14.81 11.04 3.21
N ILE A 157 -14.85 9.74 2.88
CA ILE A 157 -15.43 9.29 1.61
C ILE A 157 -16.96 9.45 1.62
N ASP A 158 -17.62 9.21 2.75
CA ASP A 158 -19.05 9.47 2.91
C ASP A 158 -19.38 10.96 2.66
N ARG A 159 -18.56 11.86 3.20
CA ARG A 159 -18.80 13.30 3.12
C ARG A 159 -18.36 13.94 1.81
N PHE A 160 -17.21 13.54 1.27
CA PHE A 160 -16.56 14.22 0.15
C PHE A 160 -16.55 13.41 -1.14
N GLY A 161 -17.05 12.17 -1.11
CA GLY A 161 -17.01 11.25 -2.25
C GLY A 161 -15.64 10.55 -2.39
N PRO A 162 -15.34 10.03 -3.59
CA PRO A 162 -14.11 9.25 -3.83
C PRO A 162 -12.83 9.96 -3.35
N ALA A 163 -11.90 9.22 -2.75
CA ALA A 163 -10.71 9.81 -2.14
C ALA A 163 -9.80 10.56 -3.14
N ALA A 164 -9.89 10.20 -4.43
CA ALA A 164 -9.21 10.89 -5.51
C ALA A 164 -9.56 12.40 -5.59
N LEU A 165 -10.75 12.81 -5.13
CA LEU A 165 -11.21 14.20 -5.15
C LEU A 165 -10.47 15.11 -4.16
N PHE A 166 -9.85 14.53 -3.13
CA PHE A 166 -9.10 15.25 -2.10
C PHE A 166 -7.68 14.70 -1.88
N ALA A 167 -7.20 13.89 -2.82
CA ALA A 167 -5.81 13.45 -2.89
C ALA A 167 -4.95 14.58 -3.47
N THR A 168 -4.63 15.58 -2.65
CA THR A 168 -3.75 16.69 -3.05
C THR A 168 -2.28 16.28 -2.98
N GLU A 169 -1.47 16.72 -3.96
CA GLU A 169 -0.01 16.65 -3.94
C GLU A 169 0.62 17.94 -3.38
#